data_AF-A0AB35XIW2-F1
#
_entry.id   AF-A0AB35XIW2-F1
#
_cell.length_a   1.000
_cell.length_b   1.000
_cell.length_c   1.000
_cell.angle_alpha   90.00
_cell.angle_beta   90.00
_cell.angle_gamma   90.00
#
_symmetry.space_group_name_H-M   'P 1'
#
loop_
_entity.id
_entity.type
_entity.pdbx_description
1 polymer ?
#
loop_
_entity_poly.entity_id
_entity_poly.type
_entity_poly.pdbx_seq_one_letter_code
_entity_poly.pdbx_strand_id
1 'polypeptide(L)'
;MNPQPQMSIEEDTTQHLVKDANRLGYTIVTIDTTDDLAIEIRPAARLPYTPPLYRDWQTGQWTIQTTSYGSLDPEEIEKVTDGYRRAIAMVSELAPLNARDLVNYSITRNA
;
A
#
# COMPACT_ATOMS: atom_id res chain seq x y z
N MET A 1 7.49 -30.91 21.92
CA MET A 1 6.83 -29.87 21.10
C MET A 1 7.53 -28.56 21.42
N ASN A 2 8.32 -28.02 20.50
CA ASN A 2 8.79 -26.64 20.65
C ASN A 2 7.60 -25.73 20.40
N PRO A 3 7.27 -24.77 21.28
CA PRO A 3 6.31 -23.75 20.94
C PRO A 3 6.85 -22.99 19.73
N GLN A 4 6.05 -22.88 18.67
CA GLN A 4 6.36 -21.91 17.62
C GLN A 4 6.43 -20.53 18.27
N PRO A 5 7.40 -19.67 17.90
CA PRO A 5 7.44 -18.31 18.40
C PRO A 5 6.11 -17.64 18.04
N GLN A 6 5.39 -17.15 19.06
CA GLN A 6 4.21 -16.32 18.85
C GLN A 6 4.69 -15.00 18.27
N MET A 7 4.21 -14.69 17.06
CA MET A 7 4.43 -13.41 16.41
C MET A 7 3.74 -12.31 17.21
N SER A 8 4.39 -11.16 17.36
CA SER A 8 3.78 -9.98 17.97
C SER A 8 2.64 -9.44 17.10
N ILE A 9 1.74 -8.63 17.70
CA ILE A 9 0.61 -8.04 16.98
C ILE A 9 1.12 -7.10 15.88
N GLU A 10 2.20 -6.37 16.16
CA GLU A 10 2.84 -5.43 15.25
C GLU A 10 3.46 -6.15 14.04
N GLU A 11 4.12 -7.29 14.26
CA GLU A 11 4.66 -8.13 13.19
C GLU A 11 3.54 -8.73 12.33
N ASP A 12 2.48 -9.24 12.95
CA ASP A 12 1.32 -9.81 12.25
C ASP A 12 0.62 -8.74 11.39
N THR A 13 0.35 -7.57 11.98
CA THR A 13 -0.25 -6.42 11.28
C THR A 13 0.61 -5.97 10.11
N THR A 14 1.94 -5.91 10.28
CA THR A 14 2.86 -5.54 9.21
C THR A 14 2.86 -6.56 8.08
N GLN A 15 2.86 -7.86 8.39
CA GLN A 15 2.77 -8.91 7.38
C GLN A 15 1.44 -8.88 6.62
N HIS A 16 0.34 -8.64 7.34
CA HIS A 16 -0.98 -8.46 6.74
C HIS A 16 -0.99 -7.27 5.78
N LEU A 17 -0.49 -6.11 6.20
CA LEU A 17 -0.37 -4.92 5.34
C LEU A 17 0.44 -5.22 4.07
N VAL A 18 1.61 -5.86 4.19
CA VAL A 18 2.45 -6.19 3.03
C VAL A 18 1.75 -7.16 2.09
N LYS A 19 1.04 -8.16 2.64
CA LYS A 19 0.28 -9.13 1.85
C LYS A 19 -0.89 -8.47 1.11
N ASP A 20 -1.65 -7.62 1.78
CA ASP A 20 -2.79 -6.93 1.20
C ASP A 20 -2.37 -5.88 0.17
N ALA A 21 -1.27 -5.17 0.41
CA ALA A 21 -0.66 -4.29 -0.59
C ALA A 21 -0.35 -5.05 -1.89
N ASN A 22 0.35 -6.19 -1.78
CA ASN A 22 0.68 -7.01 -2.96
C ASN A 22 -0.57 -7.50 -3.68
N ARG A 23 -1.60 -7.96 -2.95
CA ARG A 23 -2.88 -8.40 -3.50
C ARG A 23 -3.61 -7.26 -4.25
N LEU A 24 -3.50 -6.03 -3.76
CA LEU A 24 -4.16 -4.85 -4.31
C LEU A 24 -3.34 -4.14 -5.41
N GLY A 25 -2.16 -4.64 -5.75
CA GLY A 25 -1.33 -4.08 -6.82
C GLY A 25 -0.32 -3.04 -6.35
N TYR A 26 0.01 -3.04 -5.07
CA TYR A 26 0.97 -2.12 -4.47
C TYR A 26 2.15 -2.87 -3.87
N THR A 27 3.22 -2.13 -3.64
CA THR A 27 4.38 -2.58 -2.90
C THR A 27 4.64 -1.58 -1.78
N ILE A 28 4.62 -2.06 -0.54
CA ILE A 28 5.18 -1.30 0.58
C ILE A 28 6.70 -1.28 0.37
N VAL A 29 7.27 -0.08 0.26
CA VAL A 29 8.71 0.11 0.02
C VAL A 29 9.44 0.16 1.36
N THR A 30 8.94 0.99 2.27
CA THR A 30 9.52 1.22 3.59
C THR A 30 8.40 1.48 4.61
N ILE A 31 8.60 0.99 5.84
CA ILE A 31 7.92 1.43 7.05
C ILE A 31 9.03 1.84 8.01
N ASP A 32 9.08 3.11 8.37
CA ASP A 32 9.99 3.62 9.41
C ASP A 32 9.16 3.98 10.65
N THR A 33 9.36 3.25 11.75
CA THR A 33 8.59 3.42 12.98
C THR A 33 9.04 4.63 13.80
N THR A 34 10.14 5.29 13.42
CA THR A 34 10.61 6.51 14.08
C THR A 34 9.81 7.75 13.66
N ASP A 35 9.13 7.69 12.50
CA ASP A 35 8.25 8.71 11.95
C ASP A 35 6.84 8.12 11.72
N ASP A 36 5.83 8.66 12.39
CA ASP A 36 4.44 8.22 12.29
C ASP A 36 3.84 8.32 10.88
N LEU A 37 4.47 9.10 9.99
CA LEU A 37 4.06 9.25 8.59
C LEU A 37 4.81 8.37 7.59
N ALA A 38 5.85 7.65 8.00
CA ALA A 38 6.81 7.03 7.08
C ALA A 38 6.41 5.61 6.61
N ILE A 39 5.19 5.47 6.09
CA ILE A 39 4.83 4.33 5.23
C ILE A 39 4.99 4.77 3.78
N GLU A 40 6.01 4.27 3.11
CA GLU A 40 6.22 4.49 1.69
C GLU A 40 5.59 3.34 0.89
N ILE A 41 4.69 3.67 -0.04
CA ILE A 41 3.97 2.72 -0.88
C ILE A 41 4.01 3.17 -2.33
N ARG A 42 4.12 2.22 -3.27
CA ARG A 42 4.13 2.50 -4.71
C ARG A 42 3.29 1.50 -5.48
N PRO A 43 2.69 1.88 -6.62
CA PRO A 43 2.08 0.92 -7.53
C PRO A 43 3.08 -0.15 -7.96
N ALA A 44 2.68 -1.41 -7.93
CA ALA A 44 3.42 -2.51 -8.49
C ALA A 44 3.24 -2.54 -10.00
N ALA A 45 4.33 -2.72 -10.75
CA ALA A 45 4.32 -2.68 -12.22
C ALA A 45 3.42 -3.74 -12.89
N ARG A 46 2.93 -4.73 -12.14
CA ARG A 46 2.18 -5.89 -12.66
C ARG A 46 0.70 -5.63 -12.88
N LEU A 47 0.11 -4.63 -12.22
CA LEU A 47 -1.31 -4.31 -12.37
C LEU A 47 -1.50 -2.97 -13.07
N PRO A 48 -2.01 -2.95 -14.31
CA PRO A 48 -2.19 -1.71 -15.07
C PRO A 48 -3.17 -0.76 -14.37
N TYR A 49 -2.99 0.53 -14.65
CA TYR A 49 -3.80 1.64 -14.14
C TYR A 49 -3.91 1.73 -12.61
N THR A 50 -2.98 1.11 -11.88
CA THR A 50 -2.91 1.26 -10.43
C THR A 50 -2.37 2.66 -10.11
N PRO A 51 -3.17 3.55 -9.52
CA PRO A 51 -2.77 4.94 -9.28
C PRO A 51 -1.77 5.04 -8.12
N PRO A 52 -0.83 6.00 -8.15
CA PRO A 52 -0.03 6.33 -6.98
C PRO A 52 -0.89 6.78 -5.80
N LEU A 53 -0.45 6.43 -4.59
CA LEU A 53 -1.05 6.87 -3.34
C LEU A 53 -0.07 7.80 -2.63
N TYR A 54 -0.59 8.89 -2.06
CA TYR A 54 0.22 9.81 -1.26
C TYR A 54 -0.46 10.07 0.07
N ARG A 55 0.34 10.16 1.12
CA ARG A 55 -0.11 10.62 2.42
C ARG A 55 0.07 12.12 2.48
N ASP A 56 -1.02 12.84 2.75
CA ASP A 56 -1.00 14.26 3.01
C ASP A 56 -0.31 14.50 4.36
N TRP A 57 0.75 15.30 4.35
CA TRP A 57 1.61 15.52 5.53
C TRP A 57 1.00 16.46 6.56
N GLN A 58 -0.01 17.25 6.19
CA GLN A 58 -0.69 18.18 7.10
C GLN A 58 -1.82 17.49 7.86
N THR A 59 -2.56 16.62 7.18
CA THR A 59 -3.77 15.97 7.68
C THR A 59 -3.56 14.51 8.03
N GLY A 60 -2.46 13.90 7.58
CA GLY A 60 -2.18 12.47 7.71
C GLY A 60 -3.05 11.57 6.83
N GLN A 61 -3.94 12.14 6.00
CA GLN A 61 -4.89 11.40 5.18
C GLN A 61 -4.25 10.85 3.91
N TRP A 62 -4.70 9.68 3.48
CA TRP A 62 -4.29 9.10 2.20
C TRP A 62 -5.11 9.65 1.04
N THR A 63 -4.42 9.95 -0.05
CA THR A 63 -4.99 10.47 -1.29
C THR A 63 -4.63 9.55 -2.45
N ILE A 64 -5.55 9.47 -3.42
CA ILE A 64 -5.37 8.69 -4.64
C ILE A 64 -5.06 9.67 -5.77
N GLN A 65 -3.90 9.54 -6.41
CA GLN A 65 -3.57 10.39 -7.54
C GLN A 65 -4.40 10.01 -8.76
N THR A 66 -5.07 10.99 -9.34
CA THR A 66 -5.81 10.80 -10.58
C THR A 66 -4.91 11.08 -11.79
N THR A 67 -5.11 10.29 -12.85
CA THR A 67 -4.38 10.41 -14.11
C THR A 67 -5.38 10.51 -15.26
N SER A 68 -5.13 11.43 -16.20
CA SER A 68 -5.87 11.48 -17.47
C SER A 68 -5.24 10.52 -18.47
N TYR A 69 -6.01 9.55 -18.95
CA TYR A 69 -5.52 8.50 -19.85
C TYR A 69 -5.83 8.74 -21.34
N GLY A 70 -6.52 9.84 -21.68
CA GLY A 70 -6.95 10.11 -23.05
C GLY A 70 -8.08 9.19 -23.51
N SER A 71 -8.16 8.95 -24.82
CA SER A 71 -9.17 8.07 -25.41
C SER A 71 -8.81 6.60 -25.19
N LEU A 72 -9.71 5.85 -24.57
CA LEU A 72 -9.57 4.42 -24.29
C LEU A 72 -10.77 3.67 -24.87
N ASP A 73 -10.57 2.41 -25.25
CA ASP A 73 -11.67 1.51 -25.56
C ASP A 73 -12.41 1.08 -24.26
N PRO A 74 -13.63 0.51 -24.36
CA PRO A 74 -14.38 0.10 -23.18
C PRO A 74 -13.65 -0.89 -22.25
N GLU A 75 -12.85 -1.82 -22.78
CA GLU A 75 -12.12 -2.80 -21.98
C GLU A 75 -11.02 -2.12 -21.14
N GLU A 76 -10.32 -1.14 -21.72
CA GLU A 76 -9.33 -0.35 -21.01
C GLU A 76 -9.97 0.56 -19.94
N ILE A 77 -11.18 1.08 -20.18
CA ILE A 77 -11.96 1.83 -19.18
C ILE A 77 -12.32 0.95 -17.97
N GLU A 78 -12.67 -0.32 -18.19
CA GLU A 78 -12.92 -1.27 -17.10
C GLU A 78 -11.67 -1.47 -16.24
N LYS A 79 -10.49 -1.62 -16.87
CA LYS A 79 -9.22 -1.76 -16.15
C LYS A 79 -8.86 -0.52 -15.34
N VAL A 80 -9.13 0.68 -15.86
CA VAL A 80 -8.99 1.95 -15.11
C VAL A 80 -9.89 1.95 -13.88
N THR A 81 -11.16 1.58 -14.06
CA THR A 81 -12.15 1.53 -12.97
C THR A 81 -11.71 0.55 -11.88
N ASP A 82 -11.21 -0.62 -12.27
CA ASP A 82 -10.69 -1.62 -11.33
C ASP A 82 -9.42 -1.14 -10.63
N GLY A 83 -8.54 -0.41 -11.32
CA GLY A 83 -7.38 0.25 -10.72
C GLY A 83 -7.77 1.18 -9.56
N TYR A 84 -8.75 2.05 -9.78
CA TYR A 84 -9.25 2.95 -8.73
C TYR A 84 -10.01 2.21 -7.61
N ARG A 85 -10.75 1.14 -7.92
CA ARG A 85 -11.38 0.30 -6.88
C ARG A 85 -10.34 -0.33 -5.96
N ARG A 86 -9.25 -0.87 -6.50
CA ARG A 86 -8.14 -1.41 -5.70
C ARG A 86 -7.45 -0.32 -4.89
N ALA A 87 -7.29 0.89 -5.45
CA ALA A 87 -6.73 2.03 -4.74
C ALA A 87 -7.57 2.45 -3.53
N ILE A 88 -8.90 2.52 -3.69
CA ILE A 88 -9.83 2.79 -2.58
C ILE A 88 -9.71 1.73 -1.49
N ALA A 89 -9.65 0.44 -1.87
CA ALA A 89 -9.44 -0.64 -0.92
C ALA A 89 -8.10 -0.49 -0.17
N MET A 90 -7.02 -0.16 -0.88
CA MET A 90 -5.70 0.04 -0.26
C MET A 90 -5.70 1.22 0.72
N VAL A 91 -6.36 2.32 0.36
CA VAL A 91 -6.54 3.46 1.28
C VAL A 91 -7.30 3.05 2.54
N SER A 92 -8.33 2.20 2.44
CA SER A 92 -9.04 1.69 3.60
C SER A 92 -8.16 0.82 4.52
N GLU A 93 -7.23 0.04 3.95
CA GLU A 93 -6.25 -0.72 4.75
C GLU A 93 -5.23 0.20 5.44
N LEU A 94 -4.83 1.30 4.78
CA LEU A 94 -3.82 2.22 5.30
C LEU A 94 -4.36 3.26 6.29
N ALA A 95 -5.62 3.68 6.12
CA ALA A 95 -6.24 4.75 6.90
C ALA A 95 -6.21 4.56 8.43
N PRO A 96 -6.44 3.35 8.99
CA PRO A 96 -6.39 3.15 10.44
C PRO A 96 -4.97 3.01 11.00
N LEU A 97 -3.94 2.90 10.14
CA LEU A 97 -2.59 2.55 10.57
C LEU A 97 -1.76 3.76 10.97
N ASN A 98 -1.01 3.59 12.06
CA ASN A 98 0.11 4.45 12.44
C ASN A 98 1.40 3.66 12.25
N ALA A 99 2.42 4.26 11.61
CA ALA A 99 3.69 3.58 11.38
C ALA A 99 4.36 3.14 12.70
N ARG A 100 4.10 3.83 13.82
CA ARG A 100 4.64 3.48 15.15
C ARG A 100 4.08 2.17 15.71
N ASP A 101 2.92 1.74 15.24
CA ASP A 101 2.25 0.51 15.68
C ASP A 101 2.60 -0.70 14.77
N LEU A 102 3.59 -0.52 13.89
CA LEU A 102 4.09 -1.53 12.97
C LEU A 102 5.55 -1.88 13.30
N VAL A 103 6.13 -2.82 12.57
CA VAL A 103 7.57 -3.07 12.62
C VAL A 103 8.28 -2.43 11.43
N ASN A 104 9.54 -2.03 11.66
CA ASN A 104 10.39 -1.52 10.60
C ASN A 104 10.46 -2.53 9.44
N TYR A 105 10.23 -2.03 8.23
CA TYR A 105 10.19 -2.84 7.03
C TYR A 105 10.87 -2.08 5.90
N SER A 106 11.64 -2.76 5.08
CA SER A 106 12.18 -2.17 3.85
C SER A 106 12.44 -3.27 2.84
N ILE A 107 12.09 -3.04 1.58
CA ILE A 107 12.56 -3.91 0.49
C ILE A 107 13.96 -3.46 0.06
N THR A 108 14.93 -4.37 0.08
CA THR A 108 16.21 -4.12 -0.58
C THR A 108 15.97 -4.09 -2.08
N ARG A 109 16.16 -2.94 -2.73
CA ARG A 109 16.29 -2.91 -4.20
C ARG A 109 17.50 -3.76 -4.55
N ASN A 110 17.29 -4.96 -5.09
CA ASN A 110 18.33 -5.58 -5.87
C ASN A 110 18.56 -4.67 -7.08
N ALA A 111 19.76 -4.09 -7.13
CA ALA A 111 20.23 -3.22 -8.20
C ALA A 111 20.19 -3.93 -9.56
#